data_AF-A0A0G1QRE3-F1
#
_entry.id   AF-A0A0G1QRE3-F1
#
_cell.length_a   1.000
_cell.length_b   1.000
_cell.length_c   1.000
_cell.angle_alpha   90.00
_cell.angle_beta   90.00
_cell.angle_gamma   90.00
#
_symmetry.space_group_name_H-M   'P 1'
#
loop_
_entity.id
_entity.type
_entity.pdbx_description
1 polymer ?
#
loop_
_entity_poly.entity_id
_entity_poly.type
_entity_poly.pdbx_seq_one_letter_code
_entity_poly.pdbx_strand_id
1 'polypeptide(L)'
;MRKSIILTLAFVSFMAVLVAGIQFLRQDVPDDIEVSDIIIDSPIAGYIISEAPLTIRGKARGSWFFEAQFSAELTDDKGAVLGQSILTTKGDWMTNDFVPFEGKLYFQLPDAQNMTLVFKNANMSGLPEHDKRFAVPLKFDLERTATVKAFFPNNKFDPDISCIKAYPVERTVPYTKEVGRYAIMELLKGVLPDEKIDGYYTAVDEGVRVNELRIENGTAFVDFTSIPDGGSCRVGEISVQINETLKQFPSVKRVVITLNGYGAKPGEMILQP
;
A
#
# COMPACT_ATOMS: atom_id res chain seq x y z
N MET A 1 9.87 76.88 31.93
CA MET A 1 9.57 76.27 30.61
C MET A 1 10.53 75.14 30.21
N ARG A 2 11.86 75.34 30.20
CA ARG A 2 12.84 74.32 29.75
C ARG A 2 12.78 72.94 30.44
N LYS A 3 12.59 72.87 31.77
CA LYS A 3 12.53 71.57 32.52
C LYS A 3 11.29 70.73 32.20
N SER A 4 10.16 71.38 31.93
CA SER A 4 8.90 70.70 31.60
C SER A 4 8.96 70.00 30.24
N ILE A 5 9.61 70.62 29.25
CA ILE A 5 9.78 70.09 27.89
C ILE A 5 10.71 68.86 27.89
N ILE A 6 11.75 68.86 28.73
CA ILE A 6 12.69 67.74 28.85
C ILE A 6 12.00 66.51 29.45
N LEU A 7 11.11 66.70 30.43
CA LEU A 7 10.37 65.59 31.06
C LEU A 7 9.39 64.93 30.09
N THR A 8 8.68 65.72 29.28
CA THR A 8 7.76 65.18 28.26
C THR A 8 8.49 64.43 27.17
N LEU A 9 9.62 64.95 26.69
CA LEU A 9 10.45 64.24 25.68
C LEU A 9 11.00 62.91 26.21
N ALA A 10 11.45 62.87 27.47
CA ALA A 10 11.92 61.64 28.10
C ALA A 10 10.80 60.59 28.24
N PHE A 11 9.59 61.02 28.61
CA PHE A 11 8.43 60.12 28.74
C PHE A 11 7.97 59.56 27.40
N VAL A 12 7.95 60.38 26.34
CA VAL A 12 7.59 59.95 24.98
C VAL A 12 8.62 58.95 24.45
N SER A 13 9.91 59.19 24.66
CA SER A 13 10.98 58.25 24.30
C SER A 13 10.84 56.92 25.04
N PHE A 14 10.58 56.96 26.35
CA PHE A 14 10.38 55.76 27.15
C PHE A 14 9.16 54.96 26.67
N MET A 15 8.03 55.62 26.39
CA MET A 15 6.85 54.97 25.85
C MET A 15 7.10 54.38 24.45
N ALA A 16 7.86 55.05 23.59
CA ALA A 16 8.24 54.51 22.29
C ALA A 16 9.10 53.25 22.41
N VAL A 17 10.07 53.23 23.34
CA VAL A 17 10.90 52.04 23.63
C VAL A 17 10.06 50.91 24.24
N LEU A 18 9.08 51.24 25.09
CA LEU A 18 8.21 50.26 25.71
C LEU A 18 7.24 49.63 24.70
N VAL A 19 6.67 50.44 23.80
CA VAL A 19 5.83 49.96 22.68
C VAL A 19 6.66 49.14 21.69
N ALA A 20 7.86 49.62 21.31
CA ALA A 20 8.77 48.87 20.45
C ALA A 20 9.22 47.54 21.09
N GLY A 21 9.46 47.54 22.41
CA GLY A 21 9.76 46.33 23.17
C GLY A 21 8.59 45.34 23.21
N ILE A 22 7.35 45.82 23.38
CA ILE A 22 6.15 44.98 23.30
C ILE A 22 5.95 44.44 21.87
N GLN A 23 6.21 45.24 20.83
CA GLN A 23 6.15 44.79 19.44
C GLN A 23 7.25 43.76 19.11
N PHE A 24 8.45 43.93 19.65
CA PHE A 24 9.56 42.99 19.52
C PHE A 24 9.27 41.66 20.24
N LEU A 25 8.65 41.71 21.43
CA LEU A 25 8.20 40.51 22.16
C LEU A 25 7.01 39.79 21.50
N ARG A 26 6.32 40.44 20.54
CA ARG A 26 5.20 39.84 19.79
C ARG A 26 5.65 39.20 18.47
N GLN A 27 6.92 39.30 18.10
CA GLN A 27 7.40 38.92 16.77
C GLN A 27 7.79 37.44 16.60
N ASP A 28 7.75 36.63 17.67
CA ASP A 28 8.27 35.24 17.65
C ASP A 28 7.21 34.16 17.95
N VAL A 29 5.92 34.46 17.92
CA VAL A 29 4.88 33.42 17.91
C VAL A 29 4.43 33.22 16.46
N PRO A 30 4.79 32.12 15.79
CA PRO A 30 4.30 31.83 14.45
C PRO A 30 2.77 31.72 14.51
N ASP A 31 2.07 32.52 13.71
CA ASP A 31 0.59 32.55 13.65
C ASP A 31 0.00 31.29 12.96
N ASP A 32 0.83 30.45 12.34
CA ASP A 32 0.41 29.22 11.65
C ASP A 32 1.04 27.97 12.30
N ILE A 33 0.45 27.50 13.40
CA ILE A 33 0.50 26.05 13.64
C ILE A 33 -0.53 25.46 12.68
N GLU A 34 -0.08 24.98 11.51
CA GLU A 34 -0.94 24.20 10.62
C GLU A 34 -1.52 23.02 11.40
N VAL A 35 -2.79 23.14 11.80
CA VAL A 35 -3.50 22.05 12.44
C VAL A 35 -3.75 21.01 11.36
N SER A 36 -3.05 19.88 11.44
CA SER A 36 -3.23 18.77 10.50
C SER A 36 -4.70 18.37 10.39
N ASP A 37 -5.23 18.37 9.17
CA ASP A 37 -6.59 17.91 8.87
C ASP A 37 -6.72 16.38 8.82
N ILE A 38 -5.66 15.66 9.18
CA ILE A 38 -5.62 14.21 9.32
C ILE A 38 -4.97 13.80 10.64
N ILE A 39 -5.55 12.78 11.27
CA ILE A 39 -5.10 12.15 12.51
C ILE A 39 -4.99 10.66 12.23
N ILE A 40 -3.83 10.07 12.55
CA ILE A 40 -3.58 8.65 12.34
C ILE A 40 -3.69 7.91 13.67
N ASP A 41 -4.66 6.99 13.75
CA ASP A 41 -4.84 6.13 14.92
C ASP A 41 -3.91 4.91 14.84
N SER A 42 -3.71 4.36 13.63
CA SER A 42 -2.81 3.24 13.37
C SER A 42 -2.46 3.14 11.87
N PRO A 43 -1.21 2.82 11.49
CA PRO A 43 -0.04 2.78 12.36
C PRO A 43 0.45 4.19 12.71
N ILE A 44 0.96 4.38 13.92
CA ILE A 44 1.62 5.63 14.35
C ILE A 44 3.12 5.62 14.02
N ALA A 45 3.78 6.77 14.13
CA ALA A 45 5.20 6.90 13.86
C ALA A 45 6.04 5.91 14.69
N GLY A 46 6.97 5.22 14.04
CA GLY A 46 7.84 4.20 14.64
C GLY A 46 7.20 2.82 14.81
N TYR A 47 5.93 2.64 14.39
CA TYR A 47 5.27 1.34 14.42
C TYR A 47 6.05 0.28 13.63
N ILE A 48 6.15 -0.91 14.21
CA ILE A 48 6.85 -2.06 13.62
C ILE A 48 5.80 -2.98 12.99
N ILE A 49 5.82 -3.08 11.67
CA ILE A 49 5.00 -4.01 10.92
C ILE A 49 5.59 -5.42 11.07
N SER A 50 4.84 -6.31 11.72
CA SER A 50 5.24 -7.72 11.97
C SER A 50 4.35 -8.74 11.26
N GLU A 51 3.31 -8.26 10.58
CA GLU A 51 2.46 -9.05 9.69
C GLU A 51 1.81 -8.16 8.63
N ALA A 52 1.41 -8.78 7.52
CA ALA A 52 0.64 -8.13 6.46
C ALA A 52 -0.72 -8.84 6.24
N PRO A 53 -1.75 -8.13 5.71
CA PRO A 53 -1.76 -6.71 5.32
C PRO A 53 -1.67 -5.74 6.50
N LEU A 54 -1.19 -4.52 6.23
CA LEU A 54 -1.19 -3.45 7.21
C LEU A 54 -2.60 -2.84 7.29
N THR A 55 -3.20 -2.86 8.48
CA THR A 55 -4.48 -2.18 8.72
C THR A 55 -4.22 -0.71 9.06
N ILE A 56 -4.85 0.18 8.29
CA ILE A 56 -4.70 1.63 8.41
C ILE A 56 -6.02 2.21 8.93
N ARG A 57 -5.95 3.02 9.98
CA ARG A 57 -7.12 3.68 10.61
C ARG A 57 -6.75 5.08 11.09
N GLY A 58 -7.73 5.96 11.04
CA GLY A 58 -7.58 7.32 11.54
C GLY A 58 -8.83 8.13 11.27
N LYS A 59 -8.67 9.46 11.32
CA LYS A 59 -9.72 10.41 11.01
C LYS A 59 -9.17 11.51 10.12
N ALA A 60 -9.94 11.95 9.15
CA ALA A 60 -9.61 13.10 8.32
C ALA A 60 -10.86 13.96 8.15
N ARG A 61 -10.70 15.18 7.64
CA ARG A 61 -11.82 16.11 7.40
C ARG A 61 -11.63 16.92 6.13
N GLY A 62 -12.71 17.52 5.66
CA GLY A 62 -12.69 18.46 4.54
C GLY A 62 -12.05 17.88 3.27
N SER A 63 -11.05 18.58 2.74
CA SER A 63 -10.43 18.31 1.42
C SER A 63 -9.58 17.04 1.34
N TRP A 64 -9.62 16.17 2.36
CA TRP A 64 -8.95 14.87 2.31
C TRP A 64 -9.71 13.87 1.44
N PHE A 65 -11.04 13.90 1.47
CA PHE A 65 -11.90 12.94 0.79
C PHE A 65 -12.42 13.44 -0.55
N PHE A 66 -12.59 12.51 -1.48
CA PHE A 66 -13.47 12.64 -2.64
C PHE A 66 -14.23 11.33 -2.79
N GLU A 67 -15.55 11.36 -2.98
CA GLU A 67 -16.40 10.16 -3.04
C GLU A 67 -16.18 9.21 -1.84
N ALA A 68 -16.04 9.78 -0.64
CA ALA A 68 -15.78 9.05 0.62
C ALA A 68 -14.45 8.29 0.68
N GLN A 69 -13.49 8.61 -0.19
CA GLN A 69 -12.22 7.90 -0.28
C GLN A 69 -11.02 8.82 -0.54
N PHE A 70 -9.84 8.31 -0.22
CA PHE A 70 -8.52 8.85 -0.59
C PHE A 70 -7.48 7.72 -0.58
N SER A 71 -6.19 8.03 -0.73
CA SER A 71 -5.17 6.98 -0.89
C SER A 71 -4.02 7.07 0.11
N ALA A 72 -3.39 5.93 0.36
CA ALA A 72 -2.11 5.82 1.04
C ALA A 72 -1.17 4.89 0.28
N GLU A 73 0.11 5.22 0.29
CA GLU A 73 1.19 4.45 -0.34
C GLU A 73 2.26 4.15 0.69
N LEU A 74 2.78 2.92 0.69
CA LEU A 74 3.95 2.56 1.48
C LEU A 74 5.17 2.55 0.58
N THR A 75 6.19 3.29 0.98
CA THR A 75 7.47 3.36 0.26
C THR A 75 8.60 2.82 1.12
N ASP A 76 9.62 2.26 0.47
CA ASP A 76 10.89 1.94 1.11
C ASP A 76 11.75 3.20 1.35
N ASP A 77 12.98 3.00 1.84
CA ASP A 77 13.96 4.06 2.10
C ASP A 77 14.53 4.72 0.83
N LYS A 78 14.35 4.09 -0.33
CA LYS A 78 14.76 4.60 -1.66
C LYS A 78 13.60 5.30 -2.39
N GLY A 79 12.40 5.30 -1.80
CA GLY A 79 11.20 5.89 -2.39
C GLY A 79 10.47 4.99 -3.38
N ALA A 80 10.83 3.70 -3.48
CA ALA A 80 10.08 2.73 -4.28
C ALA A 80 8.75 2.41 -3.61
N VAL A 81 7.65 2.44 -4.37
CA VAL A 81 6.31 2.14 -3.86
C VAL A 81 6.15 0.63 -3.73
N LEU A 82 6.00 0.15 -2.49
CA LEU A 82 5.79 -1.26 -2.16
C LEU A 82 4.32 -1.66 -2.27
N GLY A 83 3.40 -0.73 -2.02
CA GLY A 83 1.96 -0.98 -2.10
C GLY A 83 1.15 0.29 -1.99
N GLN A 84 -0.10 0.22 -2.44
CA GLN A 84 -1.08 1.30 -2.36
C GLN A 84 -2.41 0.76 -1.84
N SER A 85 -3.11 1.57 -1.02
CA SER A 85 -4.44 1.28 -0.52
C SER A 85 -5.34 2.48 -0.77
N ILE A 86 -6.59 2.19 -1.11
CA ILE A 86 -7.68 3.15 -0.96
C ILE A 86 -8.13 3.10 0.51
N LEU A 87 -8.32 4.27 1.10
CA LEU A 87 -8.85 4.46 2.44
C LEU A 87 -10.25 5.01 2.30
N THR A 88 -11.22 4.38 2.96
CA THR A 88 -12.64 4.72 2.80
C THR A 88 -13.24 5.13 4.13
N THR A 89 -14.27 5.97 4.08
CA THR A 89 -15.11 6.25 5.23
C THR A 89 -16.54 5.75 5.03
N LYS A 90 -17.20 5.41 6.15
CA LYS A 90 -18.63 5.06 6.21
C LYS A 90 -19.49 6.23 6.70
N GLY A 91 -18.88 7.33 7.12
CA GLY A 91 -19.58 8.53 7.63
C GLY A 91 -19.86 9.54 6.53
N ASP A 92 -20.59 10.60 6.89
CA ASP A 92 -20.74 11.78 6.02
C ASP A 92 -19.40 12.52 5.93
N TRP A 93 -18.78 12.47 4.75
CA TRP A 93 -17.44 12.99 4.50
C TRP A 93 -17.44 14.45 4.00
N MET A 94 -18.59 14.97 3.58
CA MET A 94 -18.73 16.36 3.11
C MET A 94 -18.91 17.31 4.30
N THR A 95 -18.07 17.16 5.33
CA THR A 95 -18.14 17.89 6.59
C THR A 95 -16.79 18.47 6.97
N ASN A 96 -16.81 19.48 7.85
CA ASN A 96 -15.61 20.03 8.48
C ASN A 96 -15.20 19.27 9.75
N ASP A 97 -15.96 18.23 10.10
CA ASP A 97 -15.70 17.39 11.26
C ASP A 97 -14.75 16.24 10.91
N PHE A 98 -14.07 15.71 11.91
CA PHE A 98 -13.21 14.55 11.74
C PHE A 98 -14.04 13.28 11.53
N VAL A 99 -13.88 12.70 10.35
CA VAL A 99 -14.61 11.53 9.89
C VAL A 99 -13.64 10.33 9.88
N PRO A 100 -14.01 9.18 10.50
CA PRO A 100 -13.13 8.03 10.58
C PRO A 100 -12.95 7.38 9.21
N PHE A 101 -11.73 6.96 8.90
CA PHE A 101 -11.41 6.17 7.72
C PHE A 101 -10.70 4.87 8.10
N GLU A 102 -10.81 3.89 7.21
CA GLU A 102 -10.12 2.61 7.34
C GLU A 102 -9.71 2.08 5.96
N GLY A 103 -8.63 1.31 5.92
CA GLY A 103 -8.24 0.50 4.77
C GLY A 103 -7.23 -0.58 5.12
N LYS A 104 -7.06 -1.54 4.20
CA LYS A 104 -6.07 -2.59 4.29
C LYS A 104 -5.05 -2.42 3.18
N LEU A 105 -3.80 -2.22 3.57
CA LEU A 105 -2.70 -2.10 2.64
C LEU A 105 -2.00 -3.45 2.47
N TYR A 106 -2.10 -3.97 1.24
CA TYR A 106 -1.24 -5.03 0.75
C TYR A 106 -0.02 -4.40 0.09
N PHE A 107 1.16 -4.96 0.35
CA PHE A 107 2.41 -4.43 -0.16
C PHE A 107 3.40 -5.55 -0.42
N GLN A 108 4.24 -5.35 -1.43
CA GLN A 108 5.42 -6.17 -1.68
C GLN A 108 6.36 -6.08 -0.48
N LEU A 109 6.86 -7.23 -0.07
CA LEU A 109 7.66 -7.32 1.15
C LEU A 109 9.02 -6.62 0.93
N PRO A 110 9.43 -5.74 1.85
CA PRO A 110 10.65 -4.98 1.68
C PRO A 110 11.88 -5.82 2.00
N ASP A 111 13.01 -5.49 1.37
CA ASP A 111 14.35 -5.91 1.82
C ASP A 111 14.92 -4.92 2.86
N ALA A 112 14.26 -3.78 3.06
CA ALA A 112 14.67 -2.70 3.95
C ALA A 112 13.81 -2.66 5.23
N GLN A 113 14.45 -2.29 6.33
CA GLN A 113 13.76 -2.17 7.62
C GLN A 113 12.95 -0.88 7.73
N ASN A 114 13.41 0.21 7.13
CA ASN A 114 12.77 1.53 7.24
C ASN A 114 11.80 1.76 6.07
N MET A 115 10.62 2.27 6.38
CA MET A 115 9.59 2.57 5.40
C MET A 115 8.85 3.85 5.76
N THR A 116 8.10 4.39 4.80
CA THR A 116 7.23 5.54 5.03
C THR A 116 5.84 5.25 4.47
N LEU A 117 4.82 5.41 5.31
CA LEU A 117 3.42 5.41 4.87
C LEU A 117 3.01 6.84 4.54
N VAL A 118 2.77 7.11 3.27
CA VAL A 118 2.41 8.43 2.74
C VAL A 118 0.93 8.45 2.40
N PHE A 119 0.16 9.26 3.12
CA PHE A 119 -1.23 9.55 2.84
C PHE A 119 -1.30 10.69 1.83
N LYS A 120 -2.17 10.58 0.82
CA LYS A 120 -2.43 11.59 -0.21
C LYS A 120 -3.93 11.90 -0.23
N ASN A 121 -4.29 13.17 -0.13
CA ASN A 121 -5.67 13.57 -0.29
C ASN A 121 -6.18 13.29 -1.71
N ALA A 122 -7.50 13.21 -1.86
CA ALA A 122 -8.11 13.10 -3.17
C ALA A 122 -8.23 14.47 -3.85
N ASN A 123 -7.15 14.89 -4.53
CA ASN A 123 -7.11 16.15 -5.27
C ASN A 123 -7.85 16.06 -6.62
N MET A 124 -9.10 16.52 -6.66
CA MET A 124 -9.92 16.50 -7.88
C MET A 124 -9.45 17.46 -8.98
N SER A 125 -8.80 18.58 -8.63
CA SER A 125 -8.40 19.58 -9.63
C SER A 125 -7.13 19.16 -10.38
N GLY A 126 -6.36 18.24 -9.81
CA GLY A 126 -5.03 17.87 -10.31
C GLY A 126 -3.98 18.97 -10.16
N LEU A 127 -4.32 20.09 -9.52
CA LEU A 127 -3.41 21.22 -9.33
C LEU A 127 -2.50 20.99 -8.12
N PRO A 128 -1.16 21.12 -8.25
CA PRO A 128 -0.22 20.84 -7.17
C PRO A 128 -0.47 21.62 -5.88
N GLU A 129 -1.03 22.83 -5.94
CA GLU A 129 -1.39 23.63 -4.77
C GLU A 129 -2.50 23.02 -3.89
N HIS A 130 -3.17 21.97 -4.37
CA HIS A 130 -4.19 21.24 -3.62
C HIS A 130 -3.72 19.84 -3.16
N ASP A 131 -2.47 19.48 -3.47
CA ASP A 131 -1.87 18.24 -2.99
C ASP A 131 -1.49 18.38 -1.50
N LYS A 132 -2.21 17.64 -0.65
CA LYS A 132 -1.87 17.44 0.75
C LYS A 132 -1.24 16.05 0.91
N ARG A 133 -0.13 16.01 1.66
CA ARG A 133 0.54 14.76 2.02
C ARG A 133 0.79 14.71 3.51
N PHE A 134 0.66 13.52 4.08
CA PHE A 134 1.04 13.25 5.46
C PHE A 134 1.87 11.98 5.49
N ALA A 135 3.02 11.99 6.15
CA ALA A 135 3.97 10.88 6.14
C ALA A 135 4.15 10.33 7.55
N VAL A 136 4.03 9.01 7.69
CA VAL A 136 4.28 8.29 8.94
C VAL A 136 5.48 7.37 8.73
N PRO A 137 6.61 7.60 9.42
CA PRO A 137 7.74 6.69 9.36
C PRO A 137 7.41 5.39 10.08
N LEU A 138 7.65 4.26 9.42
CA LEU A 138 7.39 2.91 9.91
C LEU A 138 8.65 2.07 9.87
N LYS A 139 8.63 0.94 10.58
CA LYS A 139 9.65 -0.10 10.51
C LYS A 139 9.03 -1.44 10.14
N PHE A 140 9.81 -2.32 9.54
CA PHE A 140 9.41 -3.69 9.23
C PHE A 140 10.21 -4.69 10.07
N ASP A 141 9.55 -5.75 10.57
CA ASP A 141 10.22 -6.87 11.23
C ASP A 141 10.69 -7.90 10.19
N LEU A 142 11.99 -7.86 9.87
CA LEU A 142 12.61 -8.78 8.90
C LEU A 142 12.94 -10.15 9.49
N GLU A 143 12.88 -10.33 10.81
CA GLU A 143 13.29 -11.59 11.43
C GLU A 143 12.19 -12.64 11.42
N ARG A 144 10.93 -12.21 11.41
CA ARG A 144 9.79 -13.12 11.38
C ARG A 144 9.42 -13.47 9.95
N THR A 145 9.81 -14.66 9.50
CA THR A 145 9.55 -15.15 8.14
C THR A 145 8.70 -16.42 8.11
N ALA A 146 8.22 -16.76 6.93
CA ALA A 146 7.53 -17.97 6.55
C ALA A 146 8.03 -18.41 5.16
N THR A 147 7.95 -19.71 4.88
CA THR A 147 8.26 -20.25 3.55
C THR A 147 6.97 -20.52 2.80
N VAL A 148 6.89 -20.03 1.57
CA VAL A 148 5.82 -20.35 0.62
C VAL A 148 6.44 -20.88 -0.67
N LYS A 149 5.67 -21.58 -1.49
CA LYS A 149 6.11 -22.03 -2.82
C LYS A 149 5.44 -21.20 -3.90
N ALA A 150 6.20 -20.80 -4.91
CA ALA A 150 5.67 -20.31 -6.18
C ALA A 150 5.93 -21.40 -7.23
N PHE A 151 4.93 -21.73 -8.05
CA PHE A 151 5.05 -22.82 -9.00
C PHE A 151 5.25 -22.28 -10.41
N PHE A 152 6.28 -22.77 -11.10
CA PHE A 152 6.68 -22.31 -12.43
C PHE A 152 6.90 -23.51 -13.38
N PRO A 153 6.57 -23.41 -14.67
CA PRO A 153 7.00 -24.37 -15.68
C PRO A 153 8.52 -24.54 -15.71
N ASN A 154 8.99 -25.69 -16.18
CA ASN A 154 10.42 -25.97 -16.26
C ASN A 154 10.76 -26.82 -17.51
N ASN A 155 11.63 -26.28 -18.37
CA ASN A 155 12.01 -26.92 -19.64
C ASN A 155 12.90 -28.17 -19.48
N LYS A 156 13.56 -28.35 -18.33
CA LYS A 156 14.39 -29.53 -18.04
C LYS A 156 13.54 -30.67 -17.49
N PHE A 157 12.53 -30.36 -16.69
CA PHE A 157 11.64 -31.35 -16.08
C PHE A 157 10.43 -31.71 -16.95
N ASP A 158 10.08 -30.85 -17.90
CA ASP A 158 9.01 -31.09 -18.89
C ASP A 158 9.48 -30.79 -20.33
N PRO A 159 10.43 -31.58 -20.88
CA PRO A 159 11.01 -31.31 -22.20
C PRO A 159 10.00 -31.40 -23.35
N ASP A 160 8.87 -32.08 -23.13
CA ASP A 160 7.78 -32.23 -24.11
C ASP A 160 6.81 -31.02 -24.12
N ILE A 161 6.99 -30.05 -23.24
CA ILE A 161 6.16 -28.83 -23.10
C ILE A 161 4.67 -29.19 -23.02
N SER A 162 4.27 -29.80 -21.92
CA SER A 162 2.88 -30.28 -21.72
C SER A 162 1.87 -29.17 -21.48
N CYS A 163 2.33 -27.95 -21.17
CA CYS A 163 1.53 -26.77 -20.82
C CYS A 163 0.65 -26.93 -19.56
N ILE A 164 0.77 -28.05 -18.84
CA ILE A 164 -0.09 -28.41 -17.70
C ILE A 164 0.70 -28.79 -16.45
N LYS A 165 2.02 -28.58 -16.46
CA LYS A 165 2.90 -28.87 -15.32
C LYS A 165 3.60 -27.61 -14.85
N ALA A 166 3.65 -27.45 -13.53
CA ALA A 166 4.48 -26.46 -12.87
C ALA A 166 5.15 -27.12 -11.66
N TYR A 167 6.34 -26.62 -11.32
CA TYR A 167 7.20 -27.18 -10.29
C TYR A 167 7.48 -26.11 -9.23
N PRO A 168 7.57 -26.50 -7.95
CA PRO A 168 7.70 -25.54 -6.86
C PRO A 168 9.10 -24.95 -6.80
N VAL A 169 9.15 -23.64 -6.54
CA VAL A 169 10.32 -22.91 -6.07
C VAL A 169 9.98 -22.33 -4.71
N GLU A 170 10.87 -22.53 -3.73
CA GLU A 170 10.67 -22.01 -2.39
C GLU A 170 11.01 -20.51 -2.30
N ARG A 171 10.16 -19.78 -1.60
CA ARG A 171 10.24 -18.33 -1.38
C ARG A 171 10.19 -18.07 0.11
N THR A 172 11.16 -17.31 0.60
CA THR A 172 11.11 -16.75 1.95
C THR A 172 10.34 -15.46 1.91
N VAL A 173 9.26 -15.40 2.67
CA VAL A 173 8.43 -14.21 2.83
C VAL A 173 8.38 -13.84 4.30
N PRO A 174 8.38 -12.57 4.69
CA PRO A 174 7.92 -12.18 6.01
C PRO A 174 6.60 -12.83 6.43
N TYR A 175 6.44 -13.04 7.73
CA TYR A 175 5.29 -13.73 8.28
C TYR A 175 3.99 -12.97 8.00
N THR A 176 2.96 -13.71 7.60
CA THR A 176 1.63 -13.19 7.31
C THR A 176 0.59 -14.28 7.62
N LYS A 177 -0.62 -13.86 8.00
CA LYS A 177 -1.77 -14.77 8.09
C LYS A 177 -2.38 -15.04 6.69
N GLU A 178 -2.11 -14.20 5.70
CA GLU A 178 -2.60 -14.30 4.33
C GLU A 178 -1.58 -14.97 3.39
N VAL A 179 -1.02 -16.11 3.82
CA VAL A 179 0.04 -16.83 3.09
C VAL A 179 -0.31 -17.14 1.63
N GLY A 180 -1.59 -17.39 1.32
CA GLY A 180 -2.06 -17.61 -0.05
C GLY A 180 -1.90 -16.40 -0.96
N ARG A 181 -2.16 -15.19 -0.44
CA ARG A 181 -1.99 -13.94 -1.19
C ARG A 181 -0.52 -13.70 -1.48
N TYR A 182 0.32 -13.89 -0.48
CA TYR A 182 1.75 -13.67 -0.62
C TYR A 182 2.42 -14.71 -1.52
N ALA A 183 2.00 -15.97 -1.49
CA ALA A 183 2.46 -16.98 -2.45
C ALA A 183 2.15 -16.57 -3.91
N ILE A 184 0.95 -16.05 -4.18
CA ILE A 184 0.61 -15.51 -5.50
C ILE A 184 1.44 -14.26 -5.83
N MET A 185 1.65 -13.35 -4.88
CA MET A 185 2.50 -12.18 -5.13
C MET A 185 3.93 -12.59 -5.48
N GLU A 186 4.49 -13.62 -4.85
CA GLU A 186 5.81 -14.16 -5.22
C GLU A 186 5.79 -14.84 -6.60
N LEU A 187 4.70 -15.50 -6.99
CA LEU A 187 4.52 -16.01 -8.35
C LEU A 187 4.57 -14.87 -9.38
N LEU A 188 3.89 -13.76 -9.10
CA LEU A 188 3.81 -12.59 -10.00
C LEU A 188 5.13 -11.84 -10.14
N LYS A 189 6.08 -11.99 -9.21
CA LYS A 189 7.47 -11.49 -9.38
C LYS A 189 8.22 -12.26 -10.48
N GLY A 190 7.74 -13.44 -10.85
CA GLY A 190 8.38 -14.32 -11.83
C GLY A 190 9.55 -15.12 -11.24
N VAL A 191 10.39 -15.61 -12.16
CA VAL A 191 11.54 -16.46 -11.85
C VAL A 191 12.83 -15.63 -11.67
N LEU A 192 13.64 -16.00 -10.68
CA LEU A 192 14.94 -15.37 -10.41
C LEU A 192 16.00 -15.81 -11.45
N PRO A 193 17.11 -15.07 -11.59
CA PRO A 193 18.17 -15.41 -12.55
C PRO A 193 18.70 -16.85 -12.42
N ASP A 194 18.94 -17.32 -11.19
CA ASP A 194 19.45 -18.67 -10.96
C ASP A 194 18.41 -19.75 -11.30
N GLU A 195 17.12 -19.48 -11.04
CA GLU A 195 16.02 -20.38 -11.41
C GLU A 195 15.88 -20.52 -12.93
N LYS A 196 16.13 -19.43 -13.67
CA LYS A 196 16.16 -19.48 -15.15
C LYS A 196 17.26 -20.40 -15.65
N ILE A 197 18.44 -20.37 -15.02
CA ILE A 197 19.55 -21.28 -15.33
C ILE A 197 19.13 -22.73 -15.06
N ASP A 198 18.32 -22.96 -14.03
CA ASP A 198 17.72 -24.25 -13.71
C ASP A 198 16.54 -24.66 -14.60
N GLY A 199 16.22 -23.85 -15.61
CA GLY A 199 15.22 -24.15 -16.64
C GLY A 199 13.81 -23.68 -16.31
N TYR A 200 13.62 -22.99 -15.18
CA TYR A 200 12.33 -22.40 -14.84
C TYR A 200 12.03 -21.16 -15.69
N TYR A 201 10.75 -20.99 -16.04
CA TYR A 201 10.25 -19.79 -16.70
C TYR A 201 8.84 -19.46 -16.19
N THR A 202 8.36 -18.26 -16.47
CA THR A 202 6.98 -17.86 -16.17
C THR A 202 6.23 -17.56 -17.46
N ALA A 203 4.99 -18.01 -17.54
CA ALA A 203 4.05 -17.60 -18.58
C ALA A 203 3.19 -16.38 -18.17
N VAL A 204 3.30 -15.96 -16.91
CA VAL A 204 2.60 -14.79 -16.37
C VAL A 204 3.37 -13.53 -16.74
N ASP A 205 2.67 -12.55 -17.29
CA ASP A 205 3.27 -11.30 -17.73
C ASP A 205 3.70 -10.41 -16.57
N GLU A 206 4.76 -9.64 -16.83
CA GLU A 206 5.22 -8.61 -15.91
C GLU A 206 4.14 -7.53 -15.73
N GLY A 207 3.98 -7.06 -14.49
CA GLY A 207 3.01 -6.01 -14.17
C GLY A 207 1.58 -6.48 -13.91
N VAL A 208 1.29 -7.77 -14.05
CA VAL A 208 0.04 -8.37 -13.55
C VAL A 208 -0.03 -8.20 -12.03
N ARG A 209 -1.19 -7.79 -11.51
CA ARG A 209 -1.41 -7.59 -10.05
C ARG A 209 -2.66 -8.33 -9.60
N VAL A 210 -2.70 -8.67 -8.32
CA VAL A 210 -3.89 -9.24 -7.66
C VAL A 210 -4.82 -8.10 -7.25
N ASN A 211 -6.01 -8.05 -7.83
CA ASN A 211 -7.09 -7.17 -7.36
C ASN A 211 -7.67 -7.72 -6.05
N GLU A 212 -8.10 -8.98 -6.08
CA GLU A 212 -8.72 -9.66 -4.94
C GLU A 212 -8.20 -11.08 -4.79
N LEU A 213 -8.06 -11.54 -3.55
CA LEU A 213 -7.95 -12.95 -3.22
C LEU A 213 -8.80 -13.19 -1.97
N ARG A 214 -9.79 -14.07 -2.09
CA ARG A 214 -10.61 -14.55 -0.97
C ARG A 214 -10.60 -16.07 -0.95
N ILE A 215 -10.57 -16.65 0.24
CA ILE A 215 -10.61 -18.11 0.42
C ILE A 215 -11.80 -18.43 1.32
N GLU A 216 -12.79 -19.10 0.74
CA GLU A 216 -14.05 -19.41 1.42
C GLU A 216 -14.46 -20.84 1.08
N ASN A 217 -14.82 -21.62 2.10
CA ASN A 217 -15.27 -23.01 1.95
C ASN A 217 -14.33 -23.88 1.08
N GLY A 218 -13.02 -23.68 1.26
CA GLY A 218 -11.98 -24.37 0.51
C GLY A 218 -11.87 -24.01 -0.98
N THR A 219 -12.55 -22.95 -1.43
CA THR A 219 -12.35 -22.36 -2.76
C THR A 219 -11.58 -21.05 -2.62
N ALA A 220 -10.43 -20.94 -3.29
CA ALA A 220 -9.72 -19.68 -3.48
C ALA A 220 -10.26 -18.98 -4.73
N PHE A 221 -10.80 -17.79 -4.58
CA PHE A 221 -11.20 -16.92 -5.68
C PHE A 221 -10.16 -15.83 -5.82
N VAL A 222 -9.46 -15.82 -6.95
CA VAL A 222 -8.38 -14.87 -7.23
C VAL A 222 -8.72 -14.06 -8.47
N ASP A 223 -8.66 -12.74 -8.33
CA ASP A 223 -8.91 -11.79 -9.41
C ASP A 223 -7.63 -11.02 -9.74
N PHE A 224 -7.29 -10.96 -11.03
CA PHE A 224 -6.11 -10.26 -11.51
C PHE A 224 -6.48 -9.03 -12.36
N THR A 225 -5.58 -8.04 -12.42
CA THR A 225 -5.73 -6.86 -13.27
C THR A 225 -5.87 -7.22 -14.74
N SER A 226 -5.11 -8.22 -15.19
CA SER A 226 -5.12 -8.70 -16.55
C SER A 226 -4.39 -10.03 -16.56
N ILE A 227 -4.80 -10.90 -17.48
CA ILE A 227 -3.98 -12.02 -17.91
C ILE A 227 -3.97 -11.91 -19.44
N PRO A 228 -2.80 -12.00 -20.08
CA PRO A 228 -2.69 -11.84 -21.52
C PRO A 228 -3.49 -12.90 -22.29
N ASP A 229 -4.05 -12.48 -23.42
CA ASP A 229 -4.55 -13.39 -24.44
C ASP A 229 -3.41 -14.30 -24.94
N GLY A 230 -3.75 -15.54 -25.26
CA GLY A 230 -2.79 -16.52 -25.74
C GLY A 230 -3.46 -17.79 -26.26
N GLY A 231 -2.71 -18.62 -26.95
CA GLY A 231 -3.16 -19.97 -27.30
C GLY A 231 -3.40 -20.82 -26.05
N SER A 232 -4.12 -21.93 -26.22
CA SER A 232 -4.50 -22.85 -25.12
C SER A 232 -3.32 -23.29 -24.25
N CYS A 233 -2.13 -23.45 -24.83
CA CYS A 233 -0.93 -23.79 -24.07
C CYS A 233 -0.56 -22.71 -23.04
N ARG A 234 -0.47 -21.43 -23.45
CA ARG A 234 -0.12 -20.33 -22.54
C ARG A 234 -1.17 -20.17 -21.45
N VAL A 235 -2.45 -20.28 -21.81
CA VAL A 235 -3.57 -20.24 -20.85
C VAL A 235 -3.46 -21.40 -19.85
N GLY A 236 -3.12 -22.60 -20.32
CA GLY A 236 -2.84 -23.77 -19.48
C GLY A 236 -1.69 -23.52 -18.51
N GLU A 237 -0.57 -22.96 -18.99
CA GLU A 237 0.61 -22.67 -18.18
C GLU A 237 0.32 -21.64 -17.09
N ILE A 238 -0.39 -20.55 -17.42
CA ILE A 238 -0.81 -19.54 -16.44
C ILE A 238 -1.73 -20.17 -15.40
N SER A 239 -2.70 -20.97 -15.86
CA SER A 239 -3.66 -21.64 -14.99
C SER A 239 -3.00 -22.63 -14.03
N VAL A 240 -2.05 -23.46 -14.49
CA VAL A 240 -1.35 -24.41 -13.61
C VAL A 240 -0.45 -23.71 -12.59
N GLN A 241 0.24 -22.64 -12.99
CA GLN A 241 1.06 -21.83 -12.07
C GLN A 241 0.23 -21.29 -10.90
N ILE A 242 -0.90 -20.66 -11.20
CA ILE A 242 -1.80 -20.08 -10.20
C ILE A 242 -2.44 -21.19 -9.35
N ASN A 243 -2.92 -22.26 -10.00
CA ASN A 243 -3.58 -23.38 -9.32
C ASN A 243 -2.66 -24.07 -8.32
N GLU A 244 -1.47 -24.49 -8.73
CA GLU A 244 -0.53 -25.20 -7.86
C GLU A 244 -0.03 -24.31 -6.73
N THR A 245 0.21 -23.02 -7.02
CA THR A 245 0.59 -22.02 -6.01
C THR A 245 -0.48 -21.87 -4.92
N LEU A 246 -1.78 -21.85 -5.24
CA LEU A 246 -2.82 -21.75 -4.22
C LEU A 246 -3.17 -23.09 -3.58
N LYS A 247 -3.10 -24.20 -4.33
CA LYS A 247 -3.40 -25.55 -3.83
C LYS A 247 -2.29 -26.15 -2.96
N GLN A 248 -1.12 -25.52 -2.86
CA GLN A 248 -0.10 -25.90 -1.89
C GLN A 248 -0.64 -25.88 -0.45
N PHE A 249 -1.65 -25.04 -0.18
CA PHE A 249 -2.27 -24.91 1.13
C PHE A 249 -3.39 -25.95 1.27
N PRO A 250 -3.33 -26.86 2.27
CA PRO A 250 -4.30 -27.94 2.39
C PRO A 250 -5.76 -27.50 2.54
N SER A 251 -5.99 -26.26 2.99
CA SER A 251 -7.33 -25.66 3.08
C SER A 251 -7.93 -25.33 1.71
N VAL A 252 -7.12 -25.14 0.67
CA VAL A 252 -7.56 -24.81 -0.69
C VAL A 252 -7.75 -26.09 -1.50
N LYS A 253 -8.99 -26.38 -1.87
CA LYS A 253 -9.38 -27.54 -2.69
C LYS A 253 -9.65 -27.16 -4.14
N ARG A 254 -10.14 -25.95 -4.35
CA ARG A 254 -10.48 -25.41 -5.67
C ARG A 254 -9.97 -24.00 -5.80
N VAL A 255 -9.62 -23.61 -7.02
CA VAL A 255 -9.21 -22.25 -7.36
C VAL A 255 -10.12 -21.78 -8.50
N VAL A 256 -10.57 -20.54 -8.41
CA VAL A 256 -11.38 -19.85 -9.42
C VAL A 256 -10.63 -18.58 -9.78
N ILE A 257 -10.29 -18.42 -11.06
CA ILE A 257 -9.50 -17.29 -11.56
C ILE A 257 -10.40 -16.37 -12.37
N THR A 258 -10.42 -15.09 -12.02
CA THR A 258 -11.12 -14.02 -12.74
C THR A 258 -10.20 -12.85 -13.06
N LEU A 259 -10.71 -11.96 -13.92
CA LEU A 259 -9.98 -10.80 -14.42
C LEU A 259 -10.83 -9.54 -14.23
N ASN A 260 -10.17 -8.40 -14.08
CA ASN A 260 -10.77 -7.06 -14.15
C ASN A 260 -11.95 -6.82 -13.19
N GLY A 261 -11.94 -7.44 -12.00
CA GLY A 261 -13.02 -7.23 -11.03
C GLY A 261 -14.38 -7.74 -11.50
N TYR A 262 -14.41 -8.62 -12.52
CA TYR A 262 -15.58 -9.47 -12.79
C TYR A 262 -15.69 -10.42 -11.60
N GLY A 263 -16.29 -9.93 -10.51
CA GLY A 263 -16.43 -10.66 -9.26
C GLY A 263 -17.00 -12.03 -9.58
N ALA A 264 -16.14 -13.06 -9.47
CA ALA A 264 -16.51 -14.41 -9.85
C ALA A 264 -17.80 -14.76 -9.10
N LYS A 265 -18.93 -14.80 -9.81
CA LYS A 265 -20.09 -15.48 -9.27
C LYS A 265 -19.63 -16.91 -8.99
N PRO A 266 -20.08 -17.55 -7.90
CA PRO A 266 -19.70 -18.93 -7.61
C PRO A 266 -19.92 -19.82 -8.86
N GLY A 267 -18.85 -20.27 -9.51
CA GLY A 267 -18.90 -21.13 -10.70
C GLY A 267 -18.40 -20.53 -12.01
N GLU A 268 -18.07 -19.24 -12.09
CA GLU A 268 -17.56 -18.61 -13.32
C GLU A 268 -16.02 -18.67 -13.34
N MET A 269 -15.47 -19.67 -14.02
CA MET A 269 -14.03 -19.79 -14.32
C MET A 269 -13.79 -19.17 -15.70
N ILE A 270 -13.12 -18.02 -15.76
CA ILE A 270 -12.90 -17.31 -17.03
C ILE A 270 -11.72 -17.90 -17.80
N LEU A 271 -10.71 -18.42 -17.08
CA LEU A 271 -9.62 -19.17 -17.70
C LEU A 271 -9.98 -20.66 -17.74
N GLN A 272 -10.58 -21.09 -18.85
CA GLN A 272 -10.61 -22.51 -19.22
C GLN A 272 -9.46 -22.79 -20.20
N PRO A 273 -8.77 -23.93 -20.10
CA PRO A 273 -7.89 -24.41 -21.16
C PRO A 273 -8.67 -24.67 -22.47
#